data_AF-A0A960TY94-F1
#
_entry.id   AF-A0A960TY94-F1
#
_cell.length_a   1.000
_cell.length_b   1.000
_cell.length_c   1.000
_cell.angle_alpha   90.00
_cell.angle_beta   90.00
_cell.angle_gamma   90.00
#
_symmetry.space_group_name_H-M   'P 1'
#
loop_
_entity.id
_entity.type
_entity.pdbx_description
1 polymer ?
#
loop_
_entity_poly.entity_id
_entity_poly.type
_entity_poly.pdbx_seq_one_letter_code
_entity_poly.pdbx_strand_id
1 'polypeptide(L)'
;MRAKAVLILVAIALLMIVVRVLVGGVRENRVAGQYLAQGNIPEAMAAYDRSLHWYLPLSPTFSTAIDGMHSIAEDAEKSGDVETAVVAWRLLRSGMYANEWWILPHKSLVAEADESDGS
;
A
#
# COMPACT_ATOMS: atom_id res chain seq x y z
N MET A 1 39.64 -10.40 10.17
CA MET A 1 39.14 -10.76 8.82
C MET A 1 37.78 -11.45 8.85
N ARG A 2 37.56 -12.48 9.67
CA ARG A 2 36.27 -13.22 9.72
C ARG A 2 35.05 -12.35 10.07
N ALA A 3 35.16 -11.46 11.06
CA ALA A 3 34.06 -10.56 11.44
C ALA A 3 33.65 -9.58 10.32
N LYS A 4 34.61 -9.05 9.56
CA LYS A 4 34.31 -8.17 8.40
C LYS A 4 33.59 -8.93 7.29
N ALA A 5 34.01 -10.16 7.00
CA ALA A 5 33.35 -11.02 6.02
C ALA A 5 31.92 -11.39 6.45
N VAL A 6 31.71 -11.67 7.74
CA VAL A 6 30.36 -11.92 8.29
C VAL A 6 29.48 -10.67 8.19
N LEU A 7 30.00 -9.49 8.55
CA LEU A 7 29.25 -8.22 8.42
C LEU A 7 28.87 -7.93 6.96
N ILE A 8 29.78 -8.17 6.01
CA ILE A 8 29.49 -8.01 4.57
C ILE A 8 28.39 -8.98 4.13
N LEU A 9 28.45 -10.25 4.55
CA LEU A 9 27.41 -11.23 4.21
C LEU A 9 26.05 -10.86 4.79
N VAL A 10 26.01 -10.37 6.04
CA VAL A 10 24.77 -9.88 6.66
C VAL A 10 24.23 -8.67 5.91
N ALA A 11 25.09 -7.71 5.54
CA ALA A 11 24.68 -6.55 4.76
C ALA A 11 24.12 -6.93 3.38
N ILE A 12 24.74 -7.90 2.68
CA ILE A 12 24.25 -8.42 1.40
C ILE A 12 22.91 -9.14 1.58
N ALA A 13 22.75 -9.95 2.62
CA ALA A 13 21.49 -10.63 2.92
C ALA A 13 20.36 -9.63 3.18
N LEU A 14 20.61 -8.59 3.99
CA LEU A 14 19.66 -7.50 4.23
C LEU A 14 19.32 -6.73 2.94
N LEU A 15 20.33 -6.42 2.12
CA LEU A 15 20.14 -5.76 0.83
C LEU A 15 19.25 -6.60 -0.10
N MET A 16 19.46 -7.91 -0.19
CA MET A 16 18.62 -8.79 -1.00
C MET A 16 17.16 -8.82 -0.52
N ILE A 17 16.91 -8.76 0.79
CA ILE A 17 15.57 -8.66 1.35
C ILE A 17 14.92 -7.34 0.93
N VAL A 18 15.61 -6.21 1.08
CA VAL A 18 15.11 -4.89 0.67
C VAL A 18 14.77 -4.86 -0.81
N VAL A 19 15.67 -5.35 -1.67
CA VAL A 19 15.45 -5.42 -3.12
C VAL A 19 14.22 -6.27 -3.44
N ARG A 20 14.07 -7.43 -2.79
CA ARG A 20 12.92 -8.31 -3.02
C ARG A 20 11.59 -7.65 -2.67
N VAL A 21 11.54 -6.93 -1.55
CA VAL A 21 10.32 -6.23 -1.12
C VAL A 21 9.99 -5.08 -2.09
N LEU A 22 10.99 -4.28 -2.49
CA LEU A 22 10.78 -3.20 -3.45
C LEU A 22 10.28 -3.70 -4.81
N VAL A 23 10.89 -4.77 -5.34
CA VAL A 23 10.47 -5.37 -6.62
C VAL A 23 9.06 -5.96 -6.52
N GLY A 24 8.72 -6.57 -5.38
CA GLY A 24 7.37 -7.05 -5.08
C GLY A 24 6.33 -5.93 -5.13
N GLY A 25 6.54 -4.85 -4.37
CA GLY A 25 5.63 -3.71 -4.32
C GLY A 25 5.46 -3.00 -5.67
N VAL A 26 6.55 -2.79 -6.43
CA VAL A 26 6.48 -2.17 -7.76
C VAL A 26 5.64 -3.02 -8.71
N ARG A 27 5.79 -4.35 -8.65
CA ARG A 27 5.04 -5.26 -9.51
C ARG A 27 3.55 -5.21 -9.20
N GLU A 28 3.16 -5.28 -7.92
CA GLU A 28 1.75 -5.26 -7.53
C GLU A 28 1.09 -3.91 -7.85
N ASN A 29 1.78 -2.78 -7.66
CA ASN A 29 1.26 -1.46 -8.09
C ASN A 29 1.04 -1.38 -9.60
N ARG A 30 1.96 -1.94 -10.38
CA ARG A 30 1.80 -1.99 -11.84
C ARG A 30 0.60 -2.82 -12.25
N VAL A 31 0.39 -3.95 -11.57
CA VAL A 31 -0.77 -4.82 -11.79
C VAL A 31 -2.07 -4.10 -11.41
N ALA A 32 -2.09 -3.38 -10.28
CA ALA A 32 -3.24 -2.57 -9.86
C ALA A 32 -3.62 -1.52 -10.91
N GLY A 33 -2.63 -0.77 -11.43
CA GLY A 33 -2.86 0.19 -12.50
C GLY A 33 -3.37 -0.44 -13.80
N GLN A 34 -2.97 -1.67 -14.12
CA GLN A 34 -3.50 -2.41 -15.27
C GLN A 34 -4.96 -2.81 -15.07
N TYR A 35 -5.34 -3.24 -13.87
CA TYR A 35 -6.75 -3.55 -13.56
C TYR A 35 -7.62 -2.29 -13.56
N LEU A 36 -7.13 -1.17 -13.02
CA LEU A 36 -7.81 0.12 -13.12
C LEU A 36 -8.05 0.54 -14.57
N ALA A 37 -7.03 0.44 -15.42
CA ALA A 37 -7.15 0.78 -16.84
C ALA A 37 -8.17 -0.11 -17.59
N GLN A 38 -8.48 -1.29 -17.06
CA GLN A 38 -9.48 -2.21 -17.59
C GLN A 38 -10.88 -2.01 -16.96
N GLY A 39 -11.02 -1.08 -16.00
CA GLY A 39 -12.24 -0.89 -15.23
C GLY A 39 -12.51 -1.99 -14.19
N ASN A 40 -11.52 -2.84 -13.92
CA ASN A 40 -11.68 -3.95 -12.99
C ASN A 40 -11.31 -3.52 -11.55
N ILE A 41 -12.23 -2.79 -10.92
CA ILE A 41 -12.03 -2.15 -9.62
C ILE A 41 -11.73 -3.14 -8.48
N PRO A 42 -12.43 -4.28 -8.34
CA PRO A 42 -12.14 -5.22 -7.25
C PRO A 42 -10.72 -5.80 -7.31
N GLU A 43 -10.25 -6.15 -8.50
CA GLU A 43 -8.91 -6.69 -8.72
C GLU A 43 -7.82 -5.62 -8.55
N ALA A 44 -8.13 -4.37 -8.89
CA ALA A 44 -7.27 -3.23 -8.61
C ALA A 44 -7.10 -3.03 -7.10
N MET A 45 -8.21 -3.00 -6.34
CA MET A 45 -8.18 -2.90 -4.88
C MET A 45 -7.39 -4.06 -4.25
N ALA A 46 -7.63 -5.30 -4.69
CA ALA A 46 -6.89 -6.46 -4.18
C ALA A 46 -5.38 -6.37 -4.47
N ALA A 47 -4.98 -5.79 -5.62
CA ALA A 47 -3.58 -5.58 -5.95
C ALA A 47 -2.93 -4.45 -5.15
N TYR A 48 -3.65 -3.35 -4.90
CA TYR A 48 -3.18 -2.29 -4.00
C TYR A 48 -3.07 -2.78 -2.56
N ASP A 49 -4.03 -3.55 -2.06
CA ASP A 49 -3.98 -4.14 -0.73
C ASP A 49 -2.74 -5.03 -0.56
N ARG A 50 -2.45 -5.91 -1.53
CA ARG A 50 -1.20 -6.70 -1.52
C ARG A 50 0.05 -5.80 -1.54
N SER A 51 0.02 -4.70 -2.27
CA SER A 51 1.13 -3.73 -2.31
C SER A 51 1.37 -3.05 -0.96
N LEU A 52 0.29 -2.71 -0.23
CA LEU A 52 0.37 -2.16 1.13
C LEU A 52 1.05 -3.14 2.11
N HIS A 53 0.91 -4.45 1.88
CA HIS A 53 1.59 -5.49 2.66
C HIS A 53 3.06 -5.71 2.28
N TRP A 54 3.53 -5.25 1.11
CA TRP A 54 4.95 -5.18 0.76
C TRP A 54 5.64 -3.97 1.42
N TYR A 55 5.36 -3.77 2.71
CA TYR A 55 5.78 -2.59 3.45
C TYR A 55 7.30 -2.51 3.56
N LEU A 56 7.84 -1.42 3.02
CA LEU A 56 9.12 -0.88 3.43
C LEU A 56 8.88 0.58 3.83
N PRO A 57 9.34 1.02 5.02
CA PRO A 57 9.17 2.41 5.43
C PRO A 57 9.76 3.35 4.38
N LEU A 58 8.99 4.39 4.02
CA LEU A 58 9.34 5.41 3.02
C LEU A 58 9.58 4.86 1.60
N SER A 59 9.13 3.64 1.29
CA SER A 59 9.18 3.16 -0.08
C SER A 59 8.16 3.89 -0.97
N PRO A 60 8.52 4.26 -2.21
CA PRO A 60 7.59 4.84 -3.17
C PRO A 60 6.38 3.92 -3.44
N THR A 61 6.59 2.61 -3.33
CA THR A 61 5.57 1.59 -3.59
C THR A 61 4.40 1.69 -2.61
N PHE A 62 4.67 2.00 -1.35
CA PHE A 62 3.63 2.15 -0.33
C PHE A 62 2.78 3.39 -0.59
N SER A 63 3.41 4.54 -0.88
CA SER A 63 2.70 5.78 -1.21
C SER A 63 1.81 5.62 -2.45
N THR A 64 2.33 5.03 -3.53
CA THR A 64 1.52 4.79 -4.74
C THR A 64 0.31 3.87 -4.48
N ALA A 65 0.43 2.90 -3.57
CA ALA A 65 -0.69 2.04 -3.22
C ALA A 65 -1.76 2.77 -2.40
N ILE A 66 -1.33 3.64 -1.47
CA ILE A 66 -2.23 4.53 -0.72
C ILE A 66 -2.97 5.46 -1.67
N ASP A 67 -2.25 6.19 -2.51
CA ASP A 67 -2.82 7.18 -3.44
C ASP A 67 -3.81 6.50 -4.40
N GLY A 68 -3.46 5.31 -4.89
CA GLY A 68 -4.32 4.53 -5.78
C GLY A 68 -5.60 4.03 -5.11
N MET A 69 -5.51 3.53 -3.88
CA MET A 69 -6.69 3.09 -3.11
C MET A 69 -7.59 4.27 -2.72
N HIS A 70 -6.98 5.39 -2.32
CA HIS A 70 -7.68 6.64 -1.97
C HIS A 70 -8.47 7.18 -3.16
N SER A 71 -7.86 7.23 -4.35
CA SER A 71 -8.55 7.63 -5.57
C SER A 71 -9.74 6.74 -5.91
N ILE A 72 -9.64 5.42 -5.70
CA ILE A 72 -10.79 4.50 -5.91
C ILE A 72 -11.92 4.84 -4.95
N ALA A 73 -11.60 5.09 -3.68
CA ALA A 73 -12.59 5.41 -2.66
C ALA A 73 -13.31 6.74 -2.99
N GLU A 74 -12.58 7.80 -3.31
CA GLU A 74 -13.16 9.10 -3.69
C GLU A 74 -14.04 9.00 -4.95
N ASP A 75 -13.59 8.28 -5.97
CA ASP A 75 -14.35 8.13 -7.22
C ASP A 75 -15.63 7.31 -7.00
N ALA A 76 -15.58 6.30 -6.13
CA ALA A 76 -16.75 5.54 -5.71
C ALA A 76 -17.76 6.41 -4.94
N GLU A 77 -17.30 7.27 -4.02
CA GLU A 77 -18.16 8.24 -3.33
C GLU A 77 -18.82 9.22 -4.29
N LYS A 78 -18.03 9.82 -5.20
CA LYS A 78 -18.53 10.78 -6.20
C LYS A 78 -19.57 10.15 -7.15
N SER A 79 -19.43 8.86 -7.44
CA SER A 79 -20.37 8.12 -8.30
C SER A 79 -21.57 7.53 -7.55
N GLY A 80 -21.58 7.59 -6.22
CA GLY A 80 -22.63 7.01 -5.37
C GLY A 80 -22.51 5.50 -5.18
N ASP A 81 -21.38 4.90 -5.56
CA ASP A 81 -21.08 3.48 -5.29
C ASP A 81 -20.56 3.32 -3.85
N VAL A 82 -21.50 3.38 -2.91
CA VAL A 82 -21.21 3.31 -1.47
C VAL A 82 -20.52 2.01 -1.07
N GLU A 83 -20.85 0.88 -1.72
CA GLU A 83 -20.26 -0.42 -1.39
C GLU A 83 -18.76 -0.42 -1.69
N THR A 84 -18.38 0.03 -2.90
CA THR A 84 -16.97 0.13 -3.27
C THR A 84 -16.21 1.13 -2.40
N ALA A 85 -16.82 2.29 -2.10
CA ALA A 85 -16.21 3.31 -1.25
C ALA A 85 -15.85 2.76 0.14
N VAL A 86 -16.83 2.15 0.82
CA VAL A 86 -16.63 1.58 2.17
C VAL A 86 -15.56 0.49 2.16
N VAL A 87 -15.56 -0.38 1.16
CA VAL A 87 -14.55 -1.45 1.05
C VAL A 87 -13.14 -0.86 0.84
N ALA A 88 -13.00 0.11 -0.07
CA ALA A 88 -11.72 0.75 -0.36
C ALA A 88 -11.15 1.46 0.88
N TRP A 89 -11.97 2.25 1.58
CA TRP A 89 -11.58 2.92 2.82
C TRP A 89 -11.16 1.95 3.92
N ARG A 90 -11.89 0.84 4.08
CA ARG A 90 -11.56 -0.19 5.06
C ARG A 90 -10.22 -0.86 4.77
N LEU A 91 -9.95 -1.19 3.51
CA LEU A 91 -8.67 -1.78 3.08
C LEU A 91 -7.52 -0.81 3.28
N LEU A 92 -7.71 0.46 2.90
CA LEU A 92 -6.73 1.52 3.11
C LEU A 92 -6.37 1.65 4.60
N ARG A 93 -7.38 1.78 5.46
CA ARG A 93 -7.21 1.88 6.90
C ARG A 93 -6.50 0.65 7.48
N SER A 94 -6.88 -0.56 7.06
CA SER A 94 -6.21 -1.80 7.48
C SER A 94 -4.73 -1.82 7.12
N GLY A 95 -4.37 -1.44 5.89
CA GLY A 95 -2.99 -1.35 5.45
C GLY A 95 -2.18 -0.26 6.15
N MET A 96 -2.82 0.83 6.57
CA MET A 96 -2.18 1.89 7.35
C MET A 96 -1.95 1.46 8.81
N TYR A 97 -2.94 0.85 9.46
CA TYR A 97 -2.80 0.39 10.86
C TYR A 97 -1.75 -0.71 11.04
N ALA A 98 -1.57 -1.58 10.04
CA ALA A 98 -0.50 -2.58 10.05
C ALA A 98 0.90 -1.96 10.21
N ASN A 99 1.04 -0.66 9.91
CA ASN A 99 2.31 0.06 9.86
C ASN A 99 2.34 1.28 10.81
N GLU A 100 1.35 1.41 11.69
CA GLU A 100 1.08 2.60 12.52
C GLU A 100 2.26 2.99 13.44
N TRP A 101 3.05 2.01 13.91
CA TRP A 101 4.27 2.25 14.70
C TRP A 101 5.29 3.14 13.95
N TRP A 102 5.27 3.13 12.61
CA TRP A 102 6.27 3.77 11.76
C TRP A 102 5.73 4.93 10.89
N ILE A 103 4.40 5.17 10.88
CA ILE A 103 3.76 6.17 10.02
C ILE A 103 3.57 7.49 10.79
N LEU A 104 4.45 8.46 10.55
CA LEU A 104 4.21 9.87 10.87
C LEU A 104 3.59 10.73 9.72
N PRO A 105 3.71 10.42 8.41
CA PRO A 105 3.29 11.39 7.39
C PRO A 105 1.82 11.31 6.93
N HIS A 106 1.00 10.31 7.27
CA HIS A 106 -0.34 10.13 6.67
C HIS A 106 -1.53 10.23 7.66
N LYS A 107 -1.38 10.96 8.77
CA LYS A 107 -2.46 11.09 9.78
C LYS A 107 -3.78 11.64 9.23
N SER A 108 -3.72 12.50 8.20
CA SER A 108 -4.91 13.07 7.56
C SER A 108 -5.75 12.01 6.82
N LEU A 109 -5.10 11.05 6.16
CA LEU A 109 -5.80 9.99 5.41
C LEU A 109 -6.43 8.96 6.34
N VAL A 110 -5.84 8.72 7.52
CA VAL A 110 -6.47 7.89 8.56
C VAL A 110 -7.73 8.56 9.09
N ALA A 111 -7.67 9.87 9.36
CA ALA A 111 -8.82 10.63 9.83
C ALA A 111 -9.96 10.63 8.81
N GLU A 112 -9.65 10.80 7.52
CA GLU A 112 -10.63 10.75 6.43
C GLU A 112 -11.27 9.35 6.30
N ALA A 113 -10.46 8.29 6.38
CA ALA A 113 -10.97 6.91 6.38
C ALA A 113 -11.87 6.63 7.59
N ASP A 114 -11.55 7.17 8.77
CA ASP A 114 -12.38 7.02 9.97
C ASP A 114 -13.70 7.81 9.90
N GLU A 115 -13.69 8.98 9.25
CA GLU A 115 -14.90 9.77 8.99
C GLU A 115 -15.87 9.04 8.03
N SER A 116 -15.34 8.40 6.99
CA SER A 116 -16.14 7.69 5.97
C SER A 116 -16.87 6.42 6.48
N ASP A 117 -16.35 5.76 7.53
CA ASP A 117 -16.94 4.55 8.14
C ASP A 117 -18.06 4.91 9.16
N GLY A 118 -18.22 6.19 9.49
CA GLY A 118 -19.14 6.69 10.52
C GLY A 118 -20.48 7.27 10.01
N SER A 119 -20.73 7.29 8.70
CA SER A 119 -21.95 7.82 8.05
C SER A 119 -22.87 6.73 7.52
#